data_AF-A0A0F9KC68-F1
#
_entry.id   AF-A0A0F9KC68-F1
#
_cell.length_a   1.000
_cell.length_b   1.000
_cell.length_c   1.000
_cell.angle_alpha   90.00
_cell.angle_beta   90.00
_cell.angle_gamma   90.00
#
_symmetry.space_group_name_H-M   'P 1'
#
loop_
_entity.id
_entity.type
_entity.pdbx_description
1 polymer ?
#
loop_
_entity_poly.entity_id
_entity_poly.type
_entity_poly.pdbx_seq_one_letter_code
_entity_poly.pdbx_strand_id
1 'polypeptide(L)'
;MVDKALTAQIKECFGDYPKDVVPLMGGMDTNPTWDEYLDIFEDDFQPVLKAIREAVEREGHIGKTGDQFCNYHHFLISDGQRVAFSWRAWGDFMQAIVGRREGYMTYYM
;
A
#
# COMPACT_ATOMS: atom_id res chain seq x y z
N MET A 1 -7.14 -11.34 -25.27
CA MET A 1 -6.44 -11.88 -24.09
C MET A 1 -7.27 -11.48 -22.89
N VAL A 2 -7.60 -12.40 -21.99
CA VAL A 2 -8.28 -12.02 -20.75
C VAL A 2 -7.21 -11.35 -19.90
N ASP A 3 -7.33 -10.04 -19.67
CA ASP A 3 -6.49 -9.36 -18.67
C ASP A 3 -6.69 -10.09 -17.35
N LYS A 4 -5.67 -10.83 -16.91
CA LYS A 4 -5.70 -11.45 -15.59
C LYS A 4 -5.59 -10.32 -14.58
N ALA A 5 -6.58 -10.20 -13.71
CA ALA A 5 -6.50 -9.30 -12.58
C ALA A 5 -5.21 -9.58 -11.78
N LEU A 6 -4.49 -8.53 -11.41
CA LEU A 6 -3.30 -8.64 -10.57
C LEU A 6 -3.69 -9.11 -9.17
N THR A 7 -2.81 -9.87 -8.54
CA THR A 7 -2.93 -10.24 -7.13
C THR A 7 -1.67 -9.86 -6.38
N ALA A 8 -1.78 -9.49 -5.11
CA ALA A 8 -0.65 -9.21 -4.24
C ALA A 8 -0.52 -10.26 -3.13
N GLN A 9 0.74 -10.57 -2.79
CA GLN A 9 1.11 -11.36 -1.63
C GLN A 9 1.95 -10.50 -0.70
N ILE A 10 1.66 -10.56 0.60
CA ILE A 10 2.49 -9.96 1.63
C ILE A 10 3.70 -10.85 1.85
N LYS A 11 4.89 -10.25 1.90
CA LYS A 11 6.17 -10.93 2.08
C LYS A 11 6.91 -10.29 3.22
N GLU A 12 7.47 -11.12 4.09
CA GLU A 12 8.30 -10.65 5.19
C GLU A 12 9.67 -10.17 4.70
N CYS A 13 10.18 -9.09 5.28
CA CYS A 13 11.54 -8.61 5.11
C CYS A 13 12.09 -8.18 6.48
N PHE A 14 13.33 -8.57 6.80
CA PHE A 14 13.96 -8.23 8.07
C PHE A 14 15.06 -7.20 7.83
N GLY A 15 14.75 -5.92 8.03
CA GLY A 15 15.73 -4.82 8.04
C GLY A 15 16.18 -4.32 6.67
N ASP A 16 16.24 -5.18 5.65
CA ASP A 16 16.59 -4.80 4.28
C ASP A 16 15.51 -5.26 3.29
N TYR A 17 14.99 -4.30 2.52
CA TYR A 17 14.15 -4.63 1.38
C TYR A 17 14.96 -5.30 0.26
N PRO A 18 14.31 -6.12 -0.59
CA PRO A 18 14.90 -6.55 -1.85
C PRO A 18 15.38 -5.35 -2.69
N LYS A 19 16.51 -5.49 -3.39
CA LYS A 19 17.13 -4.41 -4.18
C LYS A 19 16.24 -3.89 -5.33
N ASP A 20 15.26 -4.68 -5.75
CA ASP A 20 14.33 -4.46 -6.85
C ASP A 20 12.96 -3.95 -6.37
N VAL A 21 12.82 -3.55 -5.10
CA VAL A 21 11.56 -2.99 -4.60
C VAL A 21 11.31 -1.58 -5.15
N VAL A 22 10.07 -1.31 -5.54
CA VAL A 22 9.59 0.04 -5.86
C VAL A 22 9.09 0.68 -4.56
N PRO A 23 9.78 1.70 -4.04
CA PRO A 23 9.34 2.39 -2.84
C PRO A 23 8.22 3.39 -3.16
N LEU A 24 7.12 3.31 -2.43
CA LEU A 24 6.06 4.33 -2.43
C LEU A 24 6.33 5.35 -1.34
N MET A 25 6.38 6.61 -1.78
CA MET A 25 6.57 7.78 -0.94
C MET A 25 5.23 8.45 -0.68
N GLY A 26 5.12 9.14 0.45
CA GLY A 26 3.87 9.75 0.90
C GLY A 26 4.07 10.88 1.89
N GLY A 27 2.98 11.26 2.55
CA GLY A 27 2.83 12.43 3.39
C GLY A 27 1.89 13.44 2.73
N MET A 28 0.70 12.98 2.35
CA MET A 28 -0.32 13.84 1.73
C MET A 28 -1.07 14.63 2.80
N ASP A 29 -1.28 15.93 2.55
CA ASP A 29 -2.05 16.80 3.45
C ASP A 29 -3.56 16.84 3.11
N THR A 30 -3.97 16.14 2.06
CA THR A 30 -5.34 16.22 1.49
C THR A 30 -6.31 15.19 2.05
N ASN A 31 -5.84 14.20 2.80
CA ASN A 31 -6.64 13.11 3.39
C ASN A 31 -7.67 12.52 2.41
N PRO A 32 -7.21 11.96 1.28
CA PRO A 32 -8.10 11.51 0.21
C PRO A 32 -8.96 10.31 0.62
N THR A 33 -10.15 10.18 0.04
CA THR A 33 -10.89 8.91 -0.02
C THR A 33 -10.11 7.90 -0.86
N TRP A 34 -10.54 6.62 -0.84
CA TRP A 34 -9.92 5.60 -1.68
C TRP A 34 -9.90 5.96 -3.17
N ASP A 35 -11.02 6.45 -3.72
CA ASP A 35 -11.10 6.79 -5.14
C ASP A 35 -10.21 8.00 -5.46
N GLU A 36 -10.24 9.05 -4.63
CA GLU A 36 -9.34 10.20 -4.75
C GLU A 36 -7.86 9.79 -4.61
N TYR A 37 -7.55 8.78 -3.77
CA TYR A 37 -6.19 8.28 -3.60
C TYR A 37 -5.72 7.53 -4.85
N LEU A 38 -6.58 6.72 -5.46
CA LEU A 38 -6.27 6.02 -6.71
C LEU A 38 -6.03 6.98 -7.87
N ASP A 39 -6.80 8.06 -7.96
CA ASP A 39 -6.69 9.07 -9.02
C ASP A 39 -5.34 9.83 -9.02
N ILE A 40 -4.56 9.73 -7.93
CA ILE A 40 -3.20 10.30 -7.84
C ILE A 40 -2.20 9.48 -8.66
N PHE A 41 -2.49 8.19 -8.87
CA PHE A 41 -1.60 7.27 -9.56
C PHE A 41 -2.04 7.06 -11.00
N GLU A 42 -1.06 6.79 -11.86
CA GLU A 42 -1.32 6.43 -13.26
C GLU A 42 -2.26 5.23 -13.35
N ASP A 43 -3.13 5.23 -14.36
CA ASP A 43 -4.17 4.21 -14.57
C ASP A 43 -3.59 2.78 -14.54
N ASP A 44 -2.38 2.59 -15.09
CA ASP A 44 -1.70 1.30 -15.14
C ASP A 44 -1.20 0.82 -13.77
N PHE A 45 -1.01 1.73 -12.81
CA PHE A 45 -0.59 1.38 -11.45
C PHE A 45 -1.76 1.16 -10.49
N GLN A 46 -2.95 1.69 -10.79
CA GLN A 46 -4.13 1.47 -9.94
C GLN A 46 -4.48 -0.01 -9.69
N PRO A 47 -4.37 -0.93 -10.68
CA PRO A 47 -4.57 -2.36 -10.44
C PRO A 47 -3.61 -2.94 -9.37
N VAL A 48 -2.37 -2.44 -9.30
CA VAL A 48 -1.40 -2.84 -8.26
C VAL A 48 -1.90 -2.42 -6.89
N LEU A 49 -2.34 -1.17 -6.73
CA LEU A 49 -2.87 -0.66 -5.46
C LEU A 49 -4.14 -1.37 -5.01
N LYS A 50 -5.04 -1.70 -5.94
CA LYS A 50 -6.25 -2.50 -5.68
C LYS A 50 -5.87 -3.91 -5.20
N ALA A 51 -4.92 -4.57 -5.85
CA ALA A 51 -4.43 -5.88 -5.44
C ALA A 51 -3.76 -5.87 -4.04
N ILE A 52 -3.00 -4.82 -3.74
CA ILE A 52 -2.39 -4.61 -2.42
C ILE A 52 -3.47 -4.42 -1.35
N ARG A 53 -4.49 -3.58 -1.60
CA ARG A 53 -5.62 -3.38 -0.70
C ARG A 53 -6.33 -4.69 -0.40
N GLU A 54 -6.64 -5.49 -1.42
CA GLU A 54 -7.27 -6.80 -1.22
C GLU A 54 -6.42 -7.73 -0.34
N ALA A 55 -5.10 -7.73 -0.50
CA ALA A 55 -4.20 -8.52 0.34
C ALA A 55 -4.20 -8.05 1.80
N VAL A 56 -4.14 -6.74 2.02
CA VAL A 56 -4.20 -6.12 3.37
C VAL A 56 -5.53 -6.40 4.06
N GLU A 57 -6.66 -6.32 3.33
CA GLU A 57 -7.99 -6.66 3.85
C GLU A 57 -8.09 -8.15 4.20
N ARG A 58 -7.69 -9.03 3.27
CA ARG A 58 -7.75 -10.48 3.45
C ARG A 58 -6.91 -10.98 4.62
N GLU A 59 -5.75 -10.37 4.86
CA GLU A 59 -4.79 -10.77 5.89
C GLU A 59 -4.99 -10.01 7.22
N GLY A 60 -6.00 -9.14 7.30
CA GLY A 60 -6.39 -8.47 8.55
C GLY A 60 -5.37 -7.43 9.01
N HIS A 61 -4.87 -6.62 8.09
CA HIS A 61 -3.90 -5.55 8.38
C HIS A 61 -4.48 -4.13 8.26
N ILE A 62 -5.78 -4.02 8.03
CA ILE A 62 -6.48 -2.74 8.04
C ILE A 62 -6.36 -2.08 9.43
N GLY A 63 -5.93 -0.83 9.42
CA GLY A 63 -5.70 -0.01 10.60
C GLY A 63 -4.34 -0.20 11.28
N LYS A 64 -3.47 -1.10 10.80
CA LYS A 64 -2.10 -1.20 11.31
C LYS A 64 -1.30 0.06 10.96
N THR A 65 -0.41 0.43 11.85
CA THR A 65 0.51 1.56 11.67
C THR A 65 1.77 1.17 10.88
N GLY A 66 2.51 2.16 10.38
CA GLY A 66 3.72 1.94 9.59
C GLY A 66 4.81 1.18 10.34
N ASP A 67 4.99 1.43 11.64
CA ASP A 67 5.95 0.72 12.48
C ASP A 67 5.57 -0.76 12.68
N GLN A 68 4.27 -1.07 12.76
CA GLN A 68 3.73 -2.43 12.89
C GLN A 68 3.81 -3.24 11.60
N PHE A 69 3.87 -2.59 10.43
CA PHE A 69 3.79 -3.27 9.13
C PHE A 69 5.01 -3.03 8.25
N CYS A 70 5.33 -1.79 7.89
CA CYS A 70 6.33 -1.46 6.86
C CYS A 70 7.74 -1.93 7.21
N ASN A 71 8.11 -2.00 8.48
CA ASN A 71 9.46 -2.46 8.86
C ASN A 71 9.69 -3.94 8.57
N TYR A 72 8.61 -4.69 8.37
CA TYR A 72 8.63 -6.15 8.32
C TYR A 72 8.06 -6.72 7.03
N HIS A 73 7.50 -5.89 6.14
CA HIS A 73 6.79 -6.39 4.98
C HIS A 73 6.96 -5.56 3.71
N HIS A 74 6.96 -6.25 2.57
CA HIS A 74 6.71 -5.70 1.24
C HIS A 74 5.65 -6.54 0.51
N PHE A 75 5.20 -6.06 -0.65
CA PHE A 75 4.24 -6.75 -1.50
C PHE A 75 4.95 -7.36 -2.71
N LEU A 76 4.62 -8.60 -3.06
CA LEU A 76 4.95 -9.23 -4.33
C LEU A 76 3.69 -9.33 -5.18
N ILE A 77 3.68 -8.66 -6.33
CA ILE A 77 2.59 -8.65 -7.29
C ILE A 77 2.75 -9.83 -8.26
N SER A 78 1.64 -10.36 -8.78
CA SER A 78 1.62 -11.55 -9.65
C SER A 78 2.39 -11.40 -10.97
N ASP A 79 2.66 -10.17 -11.40
CA ASP A 79 3.51 -9.86 -12.56
C ASP A 79 5.02 -9.83 -12.22
N GLY A 80 5.37 -10.04 -10.94
CA GLY A 80 6.73 -10.04 -10.44
C GLY A 80 7.18 -8.72 -9.81
N GLN A 81 6.39 -7.65 -9.92
CA GLN A 81 6.73 -6.37 -9.30
C GLN A 81 6.76 -6.49 -7.77
N ARG A 82 7.71 -5.79 -7.14
CA ARG A 82 7.78 -5.66 -5.68
C ARG A 82 7.50 -4.23 -5.27
N VAL A 83 6.63 -4.03 -4.30
CA VAL A 83 6.25 -2.70 -3.81
C VAL A 83 6.43 -2.64 -2.30
N ALA A 84 7.03 -1.57 -1.80
CA ALA A 84 7.13 -1.29 -0.37
C ALA A 84 6.66 0.13 -0.08
N PHE A 85 6.09 0.35 1.09
CA PHE A 85 5.63 1.67 1.51
C PHE A 85 6.63 2.28 2.48
N SER A 86 6.95 3.57 2.28
CA SER A 86 7.40 4.40 3.39
C SER A 86 6.30 4.51 4.45
N TRP A 87 6.65 4.81 5.71
CA TRP A 87 5.65 4.93 6.78
C TRP A 87 4.58 5.98 6.47
N ARG A 88 4.96 7.08 5.82
CA ARG A 88 4.00 8.12 5.40
C ARG A 88 3.05 7.60 4.32
N ALA A 89 3.60 6.95 3.29
CA ALA A 89 2.79 6.38 2.23
C ALA A 89 1.82 5.31 2.75
N TRP A 90 2.25 4.49 3.71
CA TRP A 90 1.38 3.54 4.38
C TRP A 90 0.25 4.25 5.11
N GLY A 91 0.55 5.37 5.78
CA GLY A 91 -0.47 6.17 6.43
C GLY A 91 -1.49 6.77 5.45
N ASP A 92 -1.03 7.30 4.31
CA ASP A 92 -1.92 7.82 3.27
C ASP A 92 -2.84 6.71 2.73
N PHE A 93 -2.26 5.54 2.46
CA PHE A 93 -2.96 4.36 1.98
C PHE A 93 -4.00 3.88 2.99
N MET A 94 -3.61 3.75 4.26
CA MET A 94 -4.48 3.23 5.31
C MET A 94 -5.64 4.19 5.61
N GLN A 95 -5.38 5.50 5.69
CA GLN A 95 -6.44 6.47 5.90
C GLN A 95 -7.42 6.52 4.71
N ALA A 96 -6.94 6.29 3.49
CA ALA A 96 -7.78 6.25 2.30
C ALA A 96 -8.70 5.02 2.30
N ILE A 97 -8.19 3.85 2.74
CA ILE A 97 -9.01 2.63 2.88
C ILE A 97 -10.02 2.76 4.03
N VAL A 98 -9.59 3.27 5.18
CA VAL A 98 -10.48 3.43 6.33
C VAL A 98 -11.52 4.53 6.07
N GLY A 99 -11.19 5.54 5.26
CA GLY A 99 -12.13 6.50 4.70
C GLY A 99 -12.65 7.55 5.69
N ARG A 100 -12.04 7.66 6.87
CA ARG A 100 -12.43 8.63 7.91
C ARG A 100 -11.79 10.01 7.77
N ARG A 101 -10.86 10.17 6.81
CA ARG A 101 -10.10 11.40 6.56
C ARG A 101 -9.32 11.92 7.78
N GLU A 102 -8.86 11.01 8.65
CA GLU A 102 -8.09 11.30 9.87
C GLU A 102 -6.62 11.70 9.56
N GLY A 103 -6.19 11.51 8.32
CA GLY A 103 -4.84 11.82 7.84
C GLY A 103 -3.79 10.77 8.19
N TYR A 104 -2.68 10.81 7.45
CA TYR A 104 -1.68 9.73 7.45
C TYR A 104 -1.00 9.53 8.81
N MET A 105 -0.92 10.59 9.63
CA MET A 105 -0.30 10.54 10.97
C MET A 105 -1.02 9.58 11.91
N THR A 106 -2.31 9.32 11.70
CA THR A 106 -3.09 8.35 12.48
C THR A 106 -2.58 6.91 12.30
N TYR A 107 -1.93 6.62 11.18
CA TYR A 107 -1.42 5.29 10.83
C TYR A 107 0.10 5.27 10.63
N TYR A 108 0.81 6.31 11.10
CA TYR A 108 2.24 6.45 10.89
C TYR A 108 3.08 5.63 11.88
N MET A 109 2.73 5.65 13.18
CA MET A 109 3.34 4.91 14.30
C MET A 109 2.26 4.40 15.25
#